data_AF-A0A931YTC5-F1
#
_entry.id   AF-A0A931YTC5-F1
#
_cell.length_a   1.000
_cell.length_b   1.000
_cell.length_c   1.000
_cell.angle_alpha   90.00
_cell.angle_beta   90.00
_cell.angle_gamma   90.00
#
_symmetry.space_group_name_H-M   'P 1'
#
loop_
_entity.id
_entity.type
_entity.pdbx_description
1 polymer ?
#
loop_
_entity_poly.entity_id
_entity_poly.type
_entity_poly.pdbx_seq_one_letter_code
_entity_poly.pdbx_strand_id
1 'polypeptide(L)' 'PLFSDTERVALEYAEAMTFSDRRVDDALFARVRAHFGEAELVELTAAAALENFRSKFNVALGIEAQGFCVLR' A
#
# COMPACT_ATOMS: atom_id res chain seq x y z
N PRO A 1 -7.01 4.20 19.29
CA PRO A 1 -6.28 3.43 18.25
C PRO A 1 -5.45 4.38 17.39
N LEU A 2 -4.28 3.97 16.85
CA LEU A 2 -3.42 4.85 16.04
C LEU A 2 -3.97 5.12 14.63
N PHE A 3 -4.79 4.21 14.11
CA PHE A 3 -5.43 4.29 12.80
C PHE A 3 -6.94 4.06 12.94
N SER A 4 -7.71 4.77 12.12
CA SER A 4 -9.14 4.56 11.87
C SER A 4 -9.38 3.26 11.10
N ASP A 5 -10.63 2.80 11.05
CA ASP A 5 -10.99 1.58 10.34
C ASP A 5 -10.71 1.69 8.83
N THR A 6 -10.99 2.85 8.24
CA THR A 6 -10.66 3.15 6.84
C THR A 6 -9.15 3.04 6.56
N GLU A 7 -8.32 3.64 7.42
CA GLU A 7 -6.85 3.58 7.28
C GLU A 7 -6.33 2.15 7.43
N ARG A 8 -6.89 1.36 8.35
CA ARG A 8 -6.50 -0.04 8.55
C ARG A 8 -6.81 -0.91 7.34
N VAL A 9 -7.98 -0.73 6.74
CA VAL A 9 -8.37 -1.46 5.53
C VAL A 9 -7.46 -1.08 4.35
N ALA A 10 -7.09 0.20 4.22
CA ALA A 10 -6.15 0.64 3.19
C ALA A 10 -4.74 0.04 3.37
N LEU A 11 -4.25 0.00 4.62
CA LEU A 11 -2.96 -0.61 4.93
C LEU A 11 -2.97 -2.12 4.64
N GLU A 12 -4.02 -2.84 5.05
CA GLU A 12 -4.16 -4.27 4.77
C GLU A 12 -4.20 -4.57 3.26
N TYR A 13 -4.91 -3.73 2.49
CA TYR A 13 -4.93 -3.81 1.02
C TYR A 13 -3.52 -3.59 0.42
N ALA A 14 -2.81 -2.56 0.86
CA ALA A 14 -1.45 -2.27 0.39
C ALA A 14 -0.46 -3.38 0.77
N GLU A 15 -0.57 -3.95 1.97
CA GLU A 15 0.22 -5.11 2.40
C GLU A 15 -0.06 -6.33 1.51
N ALA A 16 -1.32 -6.61 1.21
CA ALA A 16 -1.73 -7.72 0.35
C ALA A 16 -1.23 -7.57 -1.10
N MET A 17 -1.06 -6.34 -1.60
CA MET A 17 -0.42 -6.07 -2.89
C MET A 17 1.12 -6.22 -2.86
N THR A 18 1.73 -6.16 -1.68
CA THR A 18 3.19 -6.03 -1.50
C THR A 18 3.86 -7.34 -1.14
N PHE A 19 3.27 -8.10 -0.22
CA PHE A 19 3.82 -9.37 0.23
C PHE A 19 3.47 -10.49 -0.77
N SER A 20 4.48 -11.19 -1.29
CA SER A 20 4.29 -12.18 -2.34
C SER A 20 3.53 -13.44 -1.93
N ASP A 21 3.41 -13.69 -0.63
CA ASP A 21 2.62 -14.78 -0.03
C ASP A 21 1.17 -14.38 0.25
N ARG A 22 0.80 -13.11 0.00
CA ARG A 22 -0.55 -12.58 0.21
C ARG A 22 -1.24 -12.26 -1.12
N ARG A 23 -2.56 -12.11 -1.07
CA ARG A 23 -3.40 -11.71 -2.20
C ARG A 23 -4.55 -10.84 -1.71
N VAL A 24 -4.96 -9.90 -2.54
CA VAL A 24 -6.26 -9.24 -2.36
C VAL A 24 -7.33 -10.26 -2.73
N ASP A 25 -7.97 -10.85 -1.74
CA ASP A 25 -9.12 -11.72 -1.94
C ASP A 25 -10.44 -10.94 -2.00
N ASP A 26 -11.53 -11.62 -2.33
CA ASP A 26 -12.84 -11.00 -2.50
C ASP A 26 -13.36 -10.36 -1.19
N ALA A 27 -13.01 -10.94 -0.04
CA ALA A 27 -13.42 -10.44 1.27
C ALA A 27 -12.72 -9.12 1.61
N LEU A 28 -11.41 -9.04 1.38
CA LEU A 28 -10.64 -7.82 1.53
C LEU A 28 -11.09 -6.77 0.51
N PHE A 29 -11.29 -7.16 -0.75
CA PHE A 29 -11.77 -6.24 -1.78
C PHE A 29 -13.14 -5.64 -1.44
N ALA A 30 -14.08 -6.45 -0.94
CA ALA A 30 -15.39 -5.99 -0.50
C ALA A 30 -15.29 -5.00 0.67
N ARG A 31 -14.42 -5.27 1.65
CA ARG A 31 -14.16 -4.34 2.75
C ARG A 31 -13.59 -3.02 2.24
N VAL A 32 -12.60 -3.05 1.34
CA VAL A 32 -12.03 -1.83 0.75
C VAL A 32 -13.11 -1.02 0.01
N ARG A 33 -13.95 -1.67 -0.81
CA ARG A 33 -15.06 -1.00 -1.51
C ARG A 33 -16.13 -0.42 -0.60
N ALA A 34 -16.26 -0.91 0.64
CA ALA A 34 -17.16 -0.32 1.63
C ALA A 34 -16.64 1.02 2.19
N HIS A 35 -15.34 1.28 2.11
CA HIS A 35 -14.70 2.49 2.62
C HIS A 35 -14.28 3.48 1.53
N PHE A 36 -13.99 3.00 0.31
CA PHE A 36 -13.47 3.81 -0.79
C PHE A 36 -14.36 3.70 -2.01
N GLY A 37 -14.67 4.82 -2.66
CA GLY A 37 -15.28 4.91 -3.98
C GLY A 37 -14.39 4.32 -5.08
N GLU A 38 -14.91 4.25 -6.31
CA GLU A 38 -14.16 3.63 -7.41
C GLU A 38 -12.88 4.40 -7.76
N ALA A 39 -12.97 5.73 -7.88
CA ALA A 39 -11.80 6.57 -8.16
C ALA A 39 -10.76 6.49 -7.03
N GLU A 40 -11.20 6.57 -5.78
CA GLU A 40 -10.33 6.48 -4.60
C GLU A 40 -9.62 5.12 -4.52
N LEU A 41 -10.30 4.02 -4.87
CA LEU A 41 -9.69 2.70 -4.92
C LEU A 41 -8.64 2.61 -6.04
N VAL A 42 -8.91 3.17 -7.21
CA VAL A 42 -7.92 3.22 -8.30
C VAL A 42 -6.68 4.01 -7.86
N GLU A 43 -6.86 5.15 -7.19
CA GLU A 43 -5.77 5.94 -6.64
C GLU A 43 -4.98 5.20 -5.56
N LEU A 44 -5.65 4.53 -4.62
CA LEU A 44 -5.02 3.69 -3.60
C LEU A 44 -4.18 2.57 -4.22
N THR A 45 -4.72 1.91 -5.24
CA THR A 45 -4.04 0.83 -5.98
C THR A 45 -2.81 1.36 -6.69
N ALA A 46 -2.92 2.52 -7.35
CA ALA A 46 -1.82 3.15 -8.06
C ALA A 46 -0.69 3.57 -7.11
N ALA A 47 -1.03 4.14 -5.95
CA ALA A 47 -0.06 4.51 -4.94
C ALA A 47 0.71 3.31 -4.40
N ALA A 48 0.02 2.22 -4.02
CA ALA A 48 0.65 0.99 -3.55
C ALA A 48 1.54 0.36 -4.64
N ALA A 49 1.07 0.32 -5.89
CA ALA A 49 1.85 -0.19 -7.01
C ALA A 49 3.13 0.62 -7.28
N LEU A 50 3.05 1.96 -7.19
CA LEU A 50 4.21 2.83 -7.40
C LEU A 50 5.28 2.60 -6.33
N GLU A 51 4.90 2.44 -5.08
CA GLU A 51 5.86 2.13 -4.00
C GLU A 51 6.46 0.72 -4.16
N ASN A 52 5.68 -0.24 -4.64
CA ASN A 52 6.19 -1.57 -5.00
C ASN A 52 7.14 -1.59 -6.20
N PHE A 53 7.00 -0.63 -7.11
CA PHE A 53 7.97 -0.39 -8.19
C PHE A 53 9.24 0.24 -7.62
N ARG A 54 9.11 1.33 -6.84
CA ARG A 54 10.24 2.04 -6.23
C ARG A 54 11.06 1.14 -5.33
N SER A 55 10.43 0.27 -4.55
CA SER A 55 11.14 -0.68 -3.66
C SER A 55 12.04 -1.65 -4.42
N LYS A 56 11.64 -2.07 -5.63
CA LYS A 56 12.46 -2.95 -6.48
C LYS A 56 13.48 -2.17 -7.30
N PHE A 57 13.05 -1.06 -7.89
CA PHE A 57 13.87 -0.22 -8.76
C PHE A 57 15.02 0.44 -8.00
N ASN A 58 14.71 1.10 -6.87
CA ASN A 58 15.72 1.81 -6.09
C ASN A 58 16.75 0.86 -5.50
N VAL A 59 16.31 -0.28 -4.95
CA VAL A 59 17.22 -1.30 -4.40
C VAL A 59 18.13 -1.87 -5.48
N ALA A 60 17.59 -2.19 -6.65
CA ALA A 60 18.40 -2.72 -7.75
C ALA A 60 19.48 -1.74 -8.25
N LEU A 61 19.26 -0.43 -8.09
CA LEU A 61 20.19 0.62 -8.50
C LEU A 61 21.04 1.18 -7.35
N GLY A 62 20.92 0.65 -6.13
CA GLY A 62 21.63 1.17 -4.96
C GLY A 62 21.23 2.60 -4.59
N ILE A 63 20.00 3.01 -4.89
CA ILE A 63 19.48 4.33 -4.51
C ILE A 63 19.11 4.30 -3.02
N GLU A 64 19.85 5.05 -2.22
CA GLU A 64 19.68 5.13 -0.77
C GLU A 64 18.79 6.31 -0.35
N ALA A 65 18.30 6.26 0.89
CA ALA A 65 17.56 7.36 1.51
C ALA A 65 18.47 8.57 1.74
N GLN A 66 17.92 9.78 1.57
CA GLN A 66 18.67 11.03 1.69
C GLN A 66 18.85 11.50 3.15
N GLY A 67 18.42 10.70 4.14
CA GLY A 67 18.57 11.02 5.57
C GLY A 67 17.65 12.11 6.11
N PHE A 68 16.61 12.52 5.37
CA PHE A 68 15.65 13.53 5.84
C PHE A 68 14.60 12.99 6.82
N CYS A 69 14.36 11.68 6.83
CA CYS A 69 13.41 11.07 7.75
C CYS A 69 14.05 10.96 9.15
N VAL A 70 13.40 11.52 10.16
CA VAL A 70 13.84 11.47 11.57
C VAL A 70 13.42 10.20 12.29
N LEU A 71 12.50 9.43 11.68
CA LEU A 71 12.08 8.13 12.19
C LEU A 71 13.11 7.09 11.74
N ARG A 72 13.74 6.44 12.72
CA ARG A 72 14.63 5.29 12.52
C ARG A 72 13.86 3.99 12.67
#